data_AF-A0A9C6XR09-F1
#
_entry.id   AF-A0A9C6XR09-F1
#
_cell.length_a   1.000
_cell.length_b   1.000
_cell.length_c   1.000
_cell.angle_alpha   90.00
_cell.angle_beta   90.00
_cell.angle_gamma   90.00
#
_symmetry.space_group_name_H-M   'P 1'
#
loop_
_entity.id
_entity.type
_entity.pdbx_description
1 polymer ?
#
loop_
_entity_poly.entity_id
_entity_poly.type
_entity_poly.pdbx_seq_one_letter_code
_entity_poly.pdbx_strand_id
1 'polypeptide(L)'
;MNAPPVAIGALNKCVRPFLQDKINQRIVTHDNLESLYKCVPRECLPSDLGGTLPHNMREYTLIWGDMAAAAMKWFQDRRWMKADLSSKPDCKFNTEFGIDGSFRKLAVD
;
A
#
# COMPACT_ATOMS: atom_id res chain seq x y z
N MET A 1 6.81 -6.65 9.70
CA MET A 1 7.95 -6.94 10.60
C MET A 1 7.45 -7.84 11.71
N ASN A 2 8.21 -8.86 12.11
CA ASN A 2 7.87 -9.76 13.22
C ASN A 2 6.44 -10.32 13.14
N ALA A 3 5.94 -10.58 11.93
CA ALA A 3 4.61 -11.16 11.75
C ALA A 3 4.69 -12.67 12.03
N PRO A 4 3.88 -13.22 12.95
CA PRO A 4 3.90 -14.65 13.21
C PRO A 4 3.43 -15.42 11.96
N PRO A 5 3.89 -16.66 11.74
CA PRO A 5 3.54 -17.44 10.55
C PRO A 5 2.03 -17.55 10.28
N VAL A 6 1.23 -17.62 11.35
CA VAL A 6 -0.24 -17.63 11.27
C VAL A 6 -0.81 -16.34 10.66
N ALA A 7 -0.26 -15.18 10.99
CA ALA A 7 -0.71 -13.89 10.47
C ALA A 7 -0.37 -13.74 8.99
N ILE A 8 0.83 -14.20 8.58
CA ILE A 8 1.23 -14.23 7.16
C ILE A 8 0.33 -15.19 6.37
N GLY A 9 0.03 -16.36 6.94
CA GLY A 9 -0.91 -17.32 6.36
C GLY A 9 -2.31 -16.73 6.17
N ALA A 10 -2.82 -16.01 7.17
CA ALA A 10 -4.11 -15.32 7.10
C ALA A 10 -4.11 -14.19 6.06
N LEU A 11 -3.05 -13.37 5.99
CA LEU A 11 -2.89 -12.34 4.97
C LEU A 11 -2.97 -12.94 3.56
N ASN A 12 -2.25 -14.05 3.33
CA ASN A 12 -2.19 -14.68 2.02
C ASN A 12 -3.51 -15.34 1.60
N LYS A 13 -4.26 -15.93 2.54
CA LYS A 13 -5.50 -16.66 2.23
C LYS A 13 -6.75 -15.79 2.29
N CYS A 14 -6.79 -14.81 3.17
CA CYS A 14 -8.00 -14.05 3.46
C CYS A 14 -7.97 -12.63 2.90
N VAL A 15 -6.80 -12.05 2.60
CA VAL A 15 -6.70 -10.65 2.15
C VAL A 15 -6.22 -10.57 0.71
N ARG A 16 -5.09 -11.21 0.38
CA ARG A 16 -4.48 -11.14 -0.96
C ARG A 16 -5.43 -11.48 -2.12
N PRO A 17 -6.34 -12.48 -2.03
CA PRO A 17 -7.24 -12.80 -3.15
C PRO A 17 -8.21 -11.67 -3.53
N PHE A 18 -8.46 -10.73 -2.62
CA PHE A 18 -9.38 -9.61 -2.85
C PHE A 18 -8.69 -8.34 -3.35
N LEU A 19 -7.35 -8.37 -3.47
CA LEU A 19 -6.55 -7.26 -3.92
C LEU A 19 -6.16 -7.44 -5.38
N GLN A 20 -6.14 -6.34 -6.13
CA GLN A 20 -5.58 -6.33 -7.48
C GLN A 20 -4.07 -6.62 -7.44
N ASP A 21 -3.54 -7.23 -8.50
CA ASP A 21 -2.12 -7.60 -8.61
C ASP A 21 -1.17 -6.43 -8.30
N LYS A 22 -1.49 -5.24 -8.81
CA LYS A 22 -0.73 -4.01 -8.55
C LYS A 22 -0.61 -3.68 -7.06
N ILE A 23 -1.67 -3.90 -6.28
CA ILE A 23 -1.65 -3.66 -4.83
C ILE A 23 -0.96 -4.83 -4.12
N ASN A 24 -1.23 -6.07 -4.55
CA ASN A 24 -0.59 -7.27 -4.01
C ASN A 24 0.94 -7.21 -4.08
N GLN A 25 1.49 -6.71 -5.19
CA GLN A 25 2.94 -6.52 -5.39
C GLN A 25 3.57 -5.47 -4.47
N ARG A 26 2.77 -4.56 -3.90
CA ARG A 26 3.25 -3.51 -2.98
C ARG A 26 3.24 -3.95 -1.51
N ILE A 27 2.64 -5.10 -1.20
CA ILE A 27 2.64 -5.65 0.15
C ILE A 27 3.90 -6.48 0.36
N VAL A 28 4.87 -5.88 1.05
CA VAL A 28 6.13 -6.52 1.42
C VAL A 28 6.10 -6.92 2.89
N THR A 29 6.42 -8.19 3.17
CA THR A 29 6.60 -8.67 4.54
C THR A 29 8.10 -8.71 4.84
N HIS A 30 8.48 -8.08 5.95
CA HIS A 30 9.86 -7.95 6.38
C HIS A 30 10.12 -8.87 7.57
N ASP A 31 11.13 -9.74 7.47
CA ASP A 31 11.53 -10.65 8.55
C ASP A 31 12.41 -9.96 9.59
N ASN A 32 13.15 -8.93 9.18
CA ASN A 32 14.05 -8.16 10.02
C ASN A 32 14.11 -6.67 9.60
N LEU A 33 14.71 -5.85 10.45
CA LEU A 33 14.88 -4.41 10.24
C LEU A 33 15.73 -4.08 9.01
N GLU A 34 16.77 -4.86 8.72
CA GLU A 34 17.62 -4.62 7.54
C GLU A 34 16.84 -4.74 6.22
N SER A 35 15.90 -5.69 6.14
CA SER A 35 15.01 -5.80 4.98
C SER A 35 14.06 -4.60 4.86
N LEU A 36 13.66 -3.98 5.98
CA LEU A 36 12.83 -2.78 5.98
C LEU A 36 13.62 -1.57 5.48
N TYR A 37 14.87 -1.41 5.91
CA TYR A 37 15.71 -0.27 5.51
C TYR A 37 16.01 -0.22 4.01
N LYS A 38 15.90 -1.36 3.31
CA LYS A 38 15.98 -1.42 1.84
C LYS A 38 14.80 -0.75 1.14
N CYS A 39 13.65 -0.67 1.81
CA CYS A 39 12.42 -0.09 1.27
C CYS A 39 12.13 1.30 1.84
N VAL A 40 12.51 1.57 3.09
CA VAL A 40 12.28 2.84 3.78
C VAL A 40 13.60 3.36 4.36
N PRO A 41 14.06 4.58 3.98
CA PRO A 41 15.27 5.17 4.53
C PRO A 41 15.20 5.35 6.05
N ARG A 42 16.35 5.26 6.72
CA ARG A 42 16.44 5.36 8.19
C ARG A 42 16.05 6.74 8.70
N GLU A 43 16.28 7.78 7.92
CA GLU A 43 15.84 9.15 8.25
C GLU A 43 14.32 9.32 8.32
N CYS A 44 13.56 8.39 7.76
CA CYS A 44 12.09 8.39 7.80
C CYS A 44 11.52 7.50 8.93
N LEU A 45 12.37 6.92 9.78
CA LEU A 45 11.95 5.99 10.83
C LEU A 45 12.25 6.55 12.23
N PRO A 46 11.41 6.22 13.23
CA PRO A 46 11.66 6.57 14.63
C PRO A 46 12.85 5.81 15.21
N SER A 47 13.40 6.36 16.28
CA SER A 47 14.54 5.80 17.01
C SER A 47 14.32 4.35 17.47
N ASP A 48 13.10 4.01 17.92
CA ASP A 48 12.74 2.63 18.33
C ASP A 48 12.87 1.59 17.20
N LEU A 49 12.83 2.05 15.95
CA LEU A 49 13.01 1.23 14.75
C LEU A 49 14.37 1.48 14.09
N GLY A 50 15.36 1.98 14.85
CA GLY A 50 16.72 2.24 14.39
C GLY A 50 16.87 3.37 13.37
N GLY A 51 15.88 4.27 13.32
CA GLY A 51 15.92 5.48 12.49
C GLY A 51 16.40 6.72 13.24
N THR A 52 16.30 7.88 12.60
CA THR A 52 16.81 9.16 13.12
C THR A 52 15.73 10.22 13.34
N LEU A 53 14.45 9.85 13.25
CA LEU A 53 13.36 10.79 13.54
C LEU A 53 13.37 11.22 15.02
N PRO A 54 12.90 12.45 15.31
CA PRO A 54 13.02 13.05 16.64
C PRO A 54 12.15 12.39 17.71
N HIS A 55 11.04 11.76 17.31
CA HIS A 55 10.08 11.17 18.23
C HIS A 55 10.09 9.64 18.16
N ASN A 56 9.76 9.01 19.28
CA ASN A 56 9.55 7.57 19.36
C ASN A 56 8.16 7.18 18.81
N MET A 57 7.90 5.89 18.60
CA MET A 57 6.63 5.42 18.02
C MET A 57 5.41 5.80 18.86
N ARG A 58 5.55 5.82 20.19
CA ARG A 58 4.47 6.16 21.12
C ARG A 58 4.10 7.64 21.02
N GLU A 59 5.09 8.52 20.98
CA GLU A 59 4.90 9.96 20.79
C GLU A 59 4.22 10.26 19.47
N TYR A 60 4.67 9.64 18.37
CA TYR A 60 3.98 9.76 17.09
C TYR A 60 2.52 9.31 17.17
N THR A 61 2.23 8.22 17.88
CA THR A 61 0.83 7.76 18.05
C THR A 61 -0.05 8.84 18.69
N LEU A 62 0.47 9.55 19.70
CA LEU A 62 -0.24 10.65 20.35
C LEU A 62 -0.41 11.85 19.41
N ILE A 63 0.68 12.28 18.76
CA ILE A 63 0.66 13.41 17.80
C ILE A 63 -0.37 13.18 16.68
N TRP A 64 -0.38 11.99 16.10
CA TRP A 64 -1.34 11.62 15.05
C TRP A 64 -2.78 11.52 15.58
N GLY A 65 -2.96 11.06 16.82
CA GLY A 65 -4.25 11.05 17.50
C GLY A 65 -4.83 12.45 17.68
N ASP A 66 -4.01 13.39 18.17
CA ASP A 66 -4.41 14.79 18.35
C ASP A 66 -4.71 15.46 17.01
N MET A 67 -3.89 15.21 15.98
CA MET A 67 -4.12 15.70 14.62
C MET A 67 -5.44 15.17 14.04
N ALA A 68 -5.74 13.88 14.23
CA ALA A 68 -6.99 13.28 13.78
C ALA A 68 -8.21 13.87 14.51
N ALA A 69 -8.09 14.12 15.82
CA ALA A 69 -9.13 14.76 16.62
C ALA A 69 -9.38 16.21 16.15
N ALA A 70 -8.31 16.98 15.91
CA ALA A 70 -8.41 18.34 15.39
C ALA A 70 -9.04 18.38 13.97
N ALA A 71 -8.71 17.39 13.13
CA ALA A 71 -9.25 17.27 11.79
C ALA A 71 -10.69 16.70 11.75
N MET A 72 -11.26 16.27 12.89
CA MET A 72 -12.55 15.59 12.92
C MET A 72 -13.67 16.41 12.27
N LYS A 73 -13.71 17.72 12.54
CA LYS A 73 -14.69 18.62 11.92
C LYS A 73 -14.54 18.65 10.40
N TRP A 74 -13.31 18.77 9.89
CA TRP A 74 -13.02 18.73 8.46
C TRP A 74 -13.51 17.44 7.80
N PHE A 75 -13.34 16.29 8.47
CA PHE A 75 -13.86 15.01 7.98
C PHE A 75 -15.39 14.95 8.00
N GLN A 76 -16.04 15.44 9.06
CA GLN A 76 -17.50 15.45 9.18
C GLN A 76 -18.17 16.30 8.10
N ASP A 77 -17.67 17.52 7.89
CA ASP A 77 -18.17 18.46 6.88
C ASP A 77 -18.03 17.92 5.45
N ARG A 78 -17.16 16.93 5.26
CA ARG A 78 -16.81 16.31 3.97
C ARG A 78 -17.38 14.92 3.78
N ARG A 79 -18.17 14.40 4.73
CA ARG A 79 -18.80 13.07 4.63
C ARG A 79 -19.68 12.90 3.39
N TRP A 80 -20.19 13.99 2.84
CA TRP A 80 -21.00 13.98 1.62
C TRP A 80 -20.17 13.70 0.37
N MET A 81 -18.85 13.95 0.39
CA MET A 81 -17.96 13.64 -0.73
C MET A 81 -17.77 12.13 -0.83
N LYS A 82 -18.59 11.51 -1.67
CA LYS A 82 -18.46 10.12 -2.08
C LYS A 82 -17.98 10.10 -3.52
N ALA A 83 -17.10 9.16 -3.85
CA ALA A 83 -16.74 8.95 -5.24
C ALA A 83 -17.97 8.45 -5.99
N ASP A 84 -18.37 9.16 -7.05
CA ASP A 84 -19.34 8.63 -8.01
C ASP A 84 -18.63 7.57 -8.86
N LEU A 85 -18.94 6.31 -8.57
CA LEU A 85 -18.33 5.17 -9.23
C LEU A 85 -18.98 4.85 -10.59
N SER A 86 -20.06 5.55 -10.99
CA SER A 86 -20.72 5.34 -12.29
C SER A 86 -19.83 5.71 -13.48
N SER A 87 -18.93 6.67 -13.28
CA SER A 87 -17.96 7.13 -14.28
C SER A 87 -16.61 6.43 -14.16
N LYS A 88 -16.46 5.48 -13.22
CA LYS A 88 -15.27 4.64 -13.16
C LYS A 88 -15.24 3.84 -14.46
N PRO A 89 -14.19 3.97 -15.31
CA PRO A 89 -14.10 3.16 -16.51
C PRO A 89 -14.16 1.70 -16.06
N ASP A 90 -15.12 0.94 -16.60
CA ASP A 90 -15.08 -0.51 -16.43
C ASP A 90 -13.71 -0.95 -16.93
N CYS A 91 -12.96 -1.65 -16.08
CA CYS A 91 -11.74 -2.32 -16.48
C CYS A 91 -12.10 -3.53 -17.38
N LYS A 92 -12.89 -3.32 -18.43
CA LYS A 92 -12.96 -4.29 -19.52
C LYS A 92 -11.62 -4.17 -20.21
N PHE A 93 -10.77 -5.15 -19.93
CA PHE A 93 -9.64 -5.49 -20.78
C PHE A 93 -10.11 -5.34 -22.22
N ASN A 94 -9.46 -4.48 -22.99
CA ASN A 94 -9.96 -4.08 -24.29
C ASN A 94 -9.85 -5.28 -25.25
N THR A 95 -10.88 -6.10 -25.26
CA THR A 95 -11.08 -7.21 -26.19
C THR A 95 -11.38 -6.70 -27.60
N GLU A 96 -11.70 -5.41 -27.73
CA GLU A 96 -12.04 -4.73 -28.98
C GLU A 96 -10.79 -4.26 -29.75
N PHE A 97 -9.63 -4.14 -29.10
CA PHE A 97 -8.34 -4.01 -29.80
C PHE A 97 -7.62 -5.33 -30.06
N GLY A 98 -8.09 -6.47 -29.55
CA GLY A 98 -7.77 -7.79 -30.13
C GLY A 98 -6.30 -8.12 -30.44
N ILE A 99 -5.29 -7.53 -29.78
CA ILE A 99 -3.89 -7.91 -29.98
C ILE A 99 -3.39 -8.65 -28.73
N ASP A 100 -3.89 -9.87 -28.57
CA ASP A 100 -3.03 -10.93 -28.05
C ASP A 100 -2.08 -11.33 -29.18
N GLY A 101 -1.03 -10.52 -29.36
CA GLY A 101 -0.05 -10.68 -30.42
C GLY A 101 1.26 -11.15 -29.82
N SER A 102 1.58 -12.42 -30.05
CA SER A 102 2.97 -12.90 -30.09
C SER A 102 3.78 -11.91 -30.91
N PHE A 103 4.61 -11.10 -30.26
CA PHE A 103 5.54 -10.19 -30.91
C PHE A 103 6.57 -11.07 -31.63
N ARG A 104 6.23 -11.54 -32.83
CA ARG A 104 7.16 -12.25 -33.70
C ARG A 104 8.21 -11.22 -34.08
N LYS A 105 9.43 -11.41 -33.56
CA LYS A 105 10.62 -10.65 -33.94
C LYS A 105 10.65 -10.50 -35.46
N LEU A 106 10.62 -9.26 -35.95
CA LEU A 106 10.94 -8.97 -37.34
C LEU A 106 12.46 -9.13 -37.48
N ALA A 107 12.92 -10.17 -38.18
CA ALA A 107 14.30 -10.21 -38.67
C ALA A 107 14.34 -9.37 -39.95
N VAL A 108 15.15 -8.32 -39.95
CA VAL A 108 15.47 -7.52 -41.13
C VAL A 108 16.86 -7.95 -41.57
N ASP A 109 16.98 -8.35 -42.84
CA ASP A 109 18.26 -8.52 -43.56
C ASP A 109 18.77 -7.16 -44.02
#